data_AF-A0A521IKK5-F1
#
_entry.id   AF-A0A521IKK5-F1
#
_cell.length_a   1.000
_cell.length_b   1.000
_cell.length_c   1.000
_cell.angle_alpha   90.00
_cell.angle_beta   90.00
_cell.angle_gamma   90.00
#
_symmetry.space_group_name_H-M   'P 1'
#
loop_
_entity.id
_entity.type
_entity.pdbx_description
1 polymer ?
#
loop_
_entity_poly.entity_id
_entity_poly.type
_entity_poly.pdbx_seq_one_letter_code
_entity_poly.pdbx_strand_id
1 'polypeptide(L)'
;VLDYFASNEEMFAKLRASSQESGYDVIFPSADYVSIMMKLGMLEKLDLSKIPNSKYITEFALSKATYDPKMEYSVPYYLGASGIAVHTKYASNYEKSWNIFGDKRFKDRMVMMDDIREVLGAALVHLGYSVNTTNPAELERARKLVNEQWKPNLVKFDAESFAKGFASGEYFVSHGYAEAIFEEIPEEKWAEVDFFLPEEGGPLYLDSLCIPKGAPHYELALAFIDFIHRPDNYAQLLDRFHFPASVNIEADQYRTTIPFYTVEQLANYELKEDLGANLEMYNKAWETIRYVD
;
A
#
# COMPACT_ATOMS: atom_id res chain seq x y z
N VAL A 1 22.63 -5.88 -8.76
CA VAL A 1 22.62 -6.00 -7.28
C VAL A 1 21.17 -6.12 -6.86
N LEU A 2 20.86 -6.99 -5.91
CA LEU A 2 19.56 -7.00 -5.25
C LEU A 2 19.77 -6.32 -3.89
N ASP A 3 19.13 -5.17 -3.69
CA ASP A 3 19.13 -4.44 -2.42
C ASP A 3 17.68 -4.25 -1.96
N TYR A 4 17.49 -4.28 -0.66
CA TYR A 4 16.19 -4.11 -0.01
C TYR A 4 16.17 -2.78 0.75
N PHE A 5 14.97 -2.26 0.96
CA PHE A 5 14.73 -1.07 1.76
C PHE A 5 13.47 -1.27 2.58
N ALA A 6 13.41 -0.66 3.77
CA ALA A 6 12.26 -0.77 4.66
C ALA A 6 11.19 0.27 4.35
N SER A 7 11.53 1.37 3.67
CA SER A 7 10.57 2.41 3.30
C SER A 7 10.98 3.19 2.04
N ASN A 8 10.02 3.90 1.44
CA ASN A 8 10.29 4.76 0.30
C ASN A 8 11.23 5.93 0.64
N GLU A 9 11.20 6.44 1.88
CA GLU A 9 12.15 7.44 2.38
C GLU A 9 13.58 6.93 2.32
N GLU A 10 13.80 5.67 2.74
CA GLU A 10 15.12 5.05 2.73
C GLU A 10 15.63 4.87 1.29
N MET A 11 14.79 4.31 0.41
CA MET A 11 15.10 4.16 -1.02
C MET A 11 15.44 5.52 -1.65
N PHE A 12 14.61 6.54 -1.40
CA PHE A 12 14.80 7.88 -1.94
C PHE A 12 16.10 8.52 -1.44
N ALA A 13 16.40 8.41 -0.14
CA ALA A 13 17.63 8.93 0.45
C ALA A 13 18.88 8.24 -0.14
N LYS A 14 18.85 6.92 -0.32
CA LYS A 14 19.93 6.16 -0.98
C LYS A 14 20.18 6.68 -2.40
N LEU A 15 19.13 6.85 -3.20
CA LEU A 15 19.24 7.37 -4.58
C LEU A 15 19.68 8.85 -4.64
N ARG A 16 19.32 9.67 -3.66
CA ARG A 16 19.81 11.07 -3.58
C ARG A 16 21.28 11.15 -3.22
N ALA A 17 21.78 10.22 -2.40
CA ALA A 17 23.18 10.18 -2.00
C ALA A 17 24.10 9.70 -3.13
N SER A 18 23.59 8.89 -4.07
CA SER A 18 24.33 8.46 -5.25
C SER A 18 24.44 9.61 -6.25
N SER A 19 25.62 10.23 -6.34
CA SER A 19 25.79 11.56 -6.94
C SER A 19 25.88 11.61 -8.46
N GLN A 20 25.99 10.48 -9.18
CA GLN A 20 26.05 10.44 -10.66
C GLN A 20 25.59 9.11 -11.30
N GLU A 21 25.66 7.99 -10.58
CA GLU A 21 25.19 6.68 -11.02
C GLU A 21 24.30 6.15 -9.91
N SER A 22 23.02 5.87 -10.18
CA SER A 22 22.10 5.33 -9.17
C SER A 22 22.63 4.04 -8.53
N GLY A 23 23.45 3.28 -9.28
CA GLY A 23 23.86 1.92 -8.94
C GLY A 23 22.75 0.88 -9.13
N TYR A 24 21.57 1.31 -9.56
CA TYR A 24 20.36 0.50 -9.73
C TYR A 24 19.77 0.67 -11.12
N ASP A 25 19.36 -0.43 -11.73
CA ASP A 25 18.74 -0.44 -13.05
C ASP A 25 17.21 -0.26 -12.99
N VAL A 26 16.57 -0.82 -11.95
CA VAL A 26 15.12 -0.76 -11.71
C VAL A 26 14.88 -0.53 -10.23
N ILE A 27 13.88 0.31 -9.91
CA ILE A 27 13.40 0.60 -8.56
C ILE A 27 11.87 0.48 -8.50
N PHE A 28 11.32 0.39 -7.29
CA PHE A 28 9.90 0.12 -7.03
C PHE A 28 9.27 1.19 -6.11
N PRO A 29 9.29 2.49 -6.48
CA PRO A 29 8.66 3.54 -5.70
C PRO A 29 7.14 3.40 -5.64
N SER A 30 6.55 3.88 -4.54
CA SER A 30 5.11 4.16 -4.46
C SER A 30 4.73 5.39 -5.30
N ALA A 31 3.45 5.49 -5.65
CA ALA A 31 2.88 6.57 -6.48
C ALA A 31 3.30 8.00 -6.10
N ASP A 32 3.26 8.34 -4.82
CA ASP A 32 3.68 9.63 -4.30
C ASP A 32 5.19 9.87 -4.51
N TYR A 33 6.01 8.85 -4.30
CA TYR A 33 7.44 8.91 -4.59
C TYR A 33 7.76 8.97 -6.08
N VAL A 34 6.98 8.32 -6.96
CA VAL A 34 7.11 8.52 -8.41
C VAL A 34 6.89 10.00 -8.75
N SER A 35 5.80 10.60 -8.27
CA SER A 35 5.52 12.04 -8.47
C SER A 35 6.68 12.93 -8.00
N ILE A 36 7.21 12.69 -6.80
CA ILE A 36 8.34 13.45 -6.24
C ILE A 36 9.59 13.27 -7.12
N MET A 37 9.93 12.03 -7.48
CA MET A 37 11.13 11.71 -8.25
C MET A 37 11.08 12.24 -9.68
N MET A 38 9.89 12.25 -10.31
CA MET A 38 9.66 12.91 -11.60
C MET A 38 9.94 14.42 -11.52
N LYS A 39 9.38 15.10 -10.50
CA LYS A 39 9.59 16.55 -10.29
C LYS A 39 11.05 16.90 -10.05
N LEU A 40 11.81 16.00 -9.43
CA LEU A 40 13.24 16.16 -9.17
C LEU A 40 14.14 15.69 -10.33
N GLY A 41 13.57 15.19 -11.42
CA GLY A 41 14.33 14.70 -12.58
C GLY A 41 15.21 13.50 -12.26
N MET A 42 14.76 12.62 -11.36
CA MET A 42 15.48 11.45 -10.87
C MET A 42 15.16 10.16 -11.65
N LEU A 43 14.25 10.20 -12.61
CA LEU A 43 13.82 9.04 -13.40
C LEU A 43 14.16 9.23 -14.88
N GLU A 44 14.49 8.14 -15.57
CA GLU A 44 14.59 8.09 -17.02
C GLU A 44 13.19 7.96 -17.65
N LYS A 45 13.02 8.52 -18.86
CA LYS A 45 11.82 8.24 -19.65
C LYS A 45 11.84 6.81 -20.17
N LEU A 46 10.68 6.17 -20.21
CA LEU A 46 10.52 4.81 -20.70
C LEU A 46 10.23 4.78 -22.20
N ASP A 47 10.94 3.94 -22.94
CA ASP A 47 10.60 3.59 -24.31
C ASP A 47 9.59 2.44 -24.30
N LEU A 48 8.29 2.77 -24.28
CA LEU A 48 7.21 1.77 -24.24
C LEU A 48 7.19 0.84 -25.46
N SER A 49 7.85 1.20 -26.57
CA SER A 49 7.96 0.30 -27.72
C SER A 49 8.81 -0.95 -27.42
N LYS A 50 9.65 -0.88 -26.38
CA LYS A 50 10.45 -1.99 -25.85
C LYS A 50 9.78 -2.73 -24.69
N ILE A 51 8.57 -2.31 -24.30
CA ILE A 51 7.76 -2.93 -23.26
C ILE A 51 6.40 -3.35 -23.86
N PRO A 52 6.37 -4.25 -24.86
CA PRO A 52 5.12 -4.66 -25.50
C PRO A 52 4.07 -5.23 -24.53
N ASN A 53 4.47 -5.78 -23.38
CA ASN A 53 3.55 -6.28 -22.35
C ASN A 53 2.89 -5.16 -21.53
N SER A 54 3.30 -3.89 -21.68
CA SER A 54 2.60 -2.73 -21.10
C SER A 54 1.16 -2.59 -21.59
N LYS A 55 0.80 -3.23 -22.71
CA LYS A 55 -0.58 -3.33 -23.19
C LYS A 55 -1.52 -4.08 -22.24
N TYR A 56 -0.97 -4.86 -21.30
CA TYR A 56 -1.74 -5.62 -20.32
C TYR A 56 -2.07 -4.82 -19.05
N ILE A 57 -1.50 -3.63 -18.90
CA ILE A 57 -1.81 -2.75 -17.78
C ILE A 57 -3.29 -2.34 -17.87
N THR A 58 -4.05 -2.61 -16.81
CA THR A 58 -5.49 -2.37 -16.77
C THR A 58 -5.82 -0.88 -16.81
N GLU A 59 -6.98 -0.55 -17.37
CA GLU A 59 -7.54 0.81 -17.30
C GLU A 59 -7.75 1.25 -15.85
N PHE A 60 -8.09 0.32 -14.95
CA PHE A 60 -8.23 0.61 -13.52
C PHE A 60 -6.91 1.12 -12.92
N ALA A 61 -5.81 0.39 -13.10
CA ALA A 61 -4.50 0.82 -12.59
C ALA A 61 -4.05 2.14 -13.22
N LEU A 62 -4.22 2.32 -14.53
CA LEU A 62 -3.90 3.58 -15.22
C LEU A 62 -4.76 4.76 -14.75
N SER A 63 -6.05 4.53 -14.45
CA SER A 63 -6.94 5.58 -13.94
C SER A 63 -6.52 6.08 -12.56
N LYS A 64 -5.84 5.22 -11.77
CA LYS A 64 -5.29 5.58 -10.46
C LYS A 64 -3.90 6.21 -10.59
N ALA A 65 -3.10 5.86 -11.59
CA ALA A 65 -1.77 6.42 -11.84
C ALA A 65 -1.78 7.88 -12.35
N THR A 66 -2.50 8.78 -11.68
CA THR A 66 -2.72 10.18 -12.08
C THR A 66 -1.43 11.00 -12.17
N TYR A 67 -0.38 10.58 -11.47
CA TYR A 67 0.95 11.19 -11.49
C TYR A 67 1.72 10.94 -12.80
N ASP A 68 1.44 9.85 -13.52
CA ASP A 68 2.09 9.47 -14.77
C ASP A 68 1.13 8.68 -15.70
N PRO A 69 0.03 9.29 -16.17
CA PRO A 69 -1.06 8.59 -16.86
C PRO A 69 -0.67 8.01 -18.23
N LYS A 70 0.52 8.35 -18.74
CA LYS A 70 1.06 7.87 -20.02
C LYS A 70 2.18 6.86 -19.86
N MET A 71 2.50 6.45 -18.63
CA MET A 71 3.65 5.61 -18.31
C MET A 71 4.95 6.17 -18.91
N GLU A 72 5.14 7.50 -18.84
CA GLU A 72 6.32 8.15 -19.40
C GLU A 72 7.57 7.86 -18.56
N TYR A 73 7.41 7.62 -17.25
CA TYR A 73 8.50 7.37 -16.30
C TYR A 73 8.28 6.12 -15.43
N SER A 74 7.07 5.56 -15.43
CA SER A 74 6.68 4.49 -14.52
C SER A 74 5.72 3.50 -15.18
N VAL A 75 5.87 2.21 -14.86
CA VAL A 75 4.88 1.18 -15.22
C VAL A 75 4.27 0.62 -13.93
N PRO A 76 2.94 0.60 -13.76
CA PRO A 76 2.29 0.00 -12.59
C PRO A 76 2.84 -1.40 -12.28
N TYR A 77 3.37 -1.62 -11.07
CA TYR A 77 3.87 -2.91 -10.61
C TYR A 77 2.78 -3.71 -9.93
N TYR A 78 2.17 -3.14 -8.89
CA TYR A 78 1.05 -3.74 -8.18
C TYR A 78 0.19 -2.66 -7.53
N LEU A 79 -1.13 -2.88 -7.52
CA LEU A 79 -2.12 -1.97 -6.95
C LEU A 79 -2.94 -2.74 -5.92
N GLY A 80 -2.94 -2.25 -4.69
CA GLY A 80 -3.61 -2.90 -3.57
C GLY A 80 -4.04 -1.92 -2.49
N ALA A 81 -4.51 -2.46 -1.37
CA ALA A 81 -4.87 -1.68 -0.20
C ALA A 81 -4.52 -2.44 1.08
N SER A 82 -4.31 -1.69 2.16
CA SER A 82 -4.39 -2.25 3.51
C SER A 82 -5.86 -2.51 3.86
N GLY A 83 -6.07 -3.45 4.78
CA GLY A 83 -7.39 -3.79 5.28
C GLY A 83 -7.36 -4.12 6.76
N ILE A 84 -8.36 -4.87 7.19
CA ILE A 84 -8.54 -5.27 8.58
C ILE A 84 -8.62 -6.78 8.64
N ALA A 85 -7.72 -7.39 9.42
CA ALA A 85 -7.78 -8.78 9.80
C ALA A 85 -8.43 -8.91 11.18
N VAL A 86 -9.42 -9.80 11.30
CA VAL A 86 -10.06 -10.13 12.57
C VAL A 86 -9.92 -11.61 12.86
N HIS A 87 -9.48 -11.93 14.07
CA HIS A 87 -9.35 -13.32 14.50
C HIS A 87 -10.71 -13.81 15.02
N THR A 88 -11.41 -14.62 14.22
CA THR A 88 -12.82 -14.99 14.42
C THR A 88 -13.07 -15.85 15.67
N LYS A 89 -12.00 -16.46 16.21
CA LYS A 89 -12.02 -17.18 17.48
C LYS A 89 -12.19 -16.25 18.69
N TYR A 90 -11.69 -15.03 18.61
CA TYR A 90 -11.62 -14.09 19.73
C TYR A 90 -12.57 -12.90 19.57
N ALA A 91 -12.91 -12.55 18.34
CA ALA A 91 -13.81 -11.46 18.01
C ALA A 91 -14.99 -11.98 17.19
N SER A 92 -16.19 -11.53 17.53
CA SER A 92 -17.44 -11.89 16.85
C SER A 92 -18.41 -10.71 16.92
N ASN A 93 -19.42 -10.70 16.03
CA ASN A 93 -20.42 -9.63 15.95
C ASN A 93 -19.80 -8.23 15.84
N TYR A 94 -18.74 -8.08 15.05
CA TYR A 94 -18.10 -6.80 14.74
C TYR A 94 -18.63 -6.23 13.44
N GLU A 95 -18.50 -4.92 13.29
CA GLU A 95 -18.79 -4.21 12.05
C GLU A 95 -17.59 -4.29 11.11
N LYS A 96 -17.81 -4.51 9.81
CA LYS A 96 -16.77 -4.49 8.79
C LYS A 96 -16.47 -3.06 8.31
N SER A 97 -16.05 -2.22 9.25
CA SER A 97 -15.77 -0.78 9.06
C SER A 97 -14.47 -0.40 9.78
N TRP A 98 -13.83 0.70 9.38
CA TRP A 98 -12.68 1.25 10.13
C TRP A 98 -13.06 1.60 11.58
N ASN A 99 -14.34 1.83 11.86
CA ASN A 99 -14.81 2.08 13.22
C ASN A 99 -14.63 0.90 14.20
N ILE A 100 -14.27 -0.30 13.72
CA ILE A 100 -13.91 -1.42 14.59
C ILE A 100 -12.80 -1.05 15.59
N PHE A 101 -11.88 -0.16 15.22
CA PHE A 101 -10.83 0.32 16.13
C PHE A 101 -11.38 1.18 17.29
N GLY A 102 -12.62 1.68 17.18
CA GLY A 102 -13.38 2.31 18.26
C GLY A 102 -14.11 1.33 19.18
N ASP A 103 -14.09 0.02 18.87
CA ASP A 103 -14.84 -0.99 19.61
C ASP A 103 -14.15 -1.38 20.93
N LYS A 104 -14.73 -0.91 22.03
CA LYS A 104 -14.23 -1.15 23.39
C LYS A 104 -14.27 -2.62 23.81
N ARG A 105 -15.00 -3.49 23.10
CA ARG A 105 -14.98 -4.95 23.35
C ARG A 105 -13.60 -5.56 23.08
N PHE A 106 -12.81 -4.93 22.21
CA PHE A 106 -11.47 -5.38 21.82
C PHE A 106 -10.36 -4.47 22.37
N LYS A 107 -10.68 -3.66 23.39
CA LYS A 107 -9.71 -2.76 24.03
C LYS A 107 -8.44 -3.50 24.43
N ASP A 108 -7.29 -2.89 24.15
CA ASP A 108 -5.94 -3.38 24.43
C ASP A 108 -5.64 -4.72 23.70
N ARG A 109 -6.38 -5.02 22.63
CA ARG A 109 -6.21 -6.20 21.75
C ARG A 109 -6.27 -5.84 20.27
N MET A 110 -6.03 -4.58 19.93
CA MET A 110 -6.01 -4.11 18.54
C MET A 110 -4.67 -3.45 18.20
N VAL A 111 -4.29 -3.53 16.94
CA VAL A 111 -3.10 -2.84 16.41
C VAL A 111 -3.46 -2.09 15.14
N MET A 112 -2.91 -0.90 14.98
CA MET A 112 -2.94 -0.18 13.69
C MET A 112 -1.53 -0.05 13.13
N MET A 113 -1.39 0.13 11.81
CA MET A 113 -0.08 0.33 11.19
C MET A 113 0.60 1.60 11.71
N ASP A 114 1.92 1.59 11.87
CA ASP A 114 2.71 2.81 12.16
C ASP A 114 3.00 3.57 10.84
N ASP A 115 1.93 3.96 10.14
CA ASP A 115 1.99 4.71 8.88
C ASP A 115 0.97 5.86 8.90
N ILE A 116 1.49 7.07 8.67
CA ILE A 116 0.76 8.34 8.71
C ILE A 116 -0.41 8.34 7.73
N ARG A 117 -0.15 7.97 6.48
CA ARG A 117 -1.11 8.07 5.38
C ARG A 117 -2.14 6.95 5.45
N GLU A 118 -1.76 5.79 5.98
CA GLU A 118 -2.66 4.67 6.24
C GLU A 118 -3.66 4.99 7.35
N VAL A 119 -3.20 5.38 8.54
CA VAL A 119 -4.08 5.58 9.71
C VAL A 119 -4.96 6.81 9.56
N LEU A 120 -4.37 7.95 9.16
CA LEU A 120 -5.17 9.16 8.92
C LEU A 120 -6.07 9.00 7.70
N GLY A 121 -5.64 8.27 6.67
CA GLY A 121 -6.46 7.95 5.50
C GLY A 121 -7.71 7.15 5.86
N ALA A 122 -7.55 6.09 6.66
CA ALA A 122 -8.67 5.31 7.19
C ALA A 122 -9.65 6.18 7.98
N ALA A 123 -9.14 7.05 8.87
CA ALA A 123 -9.96 7.97 9.65
C ALA A 123 -10.69 9.01 8.79
N LEU A 124 -10.04 9.53 7.76
CA LEU A 124 -10.63 10.48 6.81
C LEU A 124 -11.79 9.83 6.06
N VAL A 125 -11.59 8.64 5.50
CA VAL A 125 -12.63 7.91 4.76
C VAL A 125 -13.80 7.54 5.65
N HIS A 126 -13.53 7.09 6.87
CA HIS A 126 -14.58 6.82 7.85
C HIS A 126 -15.47 8.06 8.12
N LEU A 127 -14.87 9.25 8.09
CA LEU A 127 -15.57 10.53 8.25
C LEU A 127 -16.18 11.08 6.94
N GLY A 128 -16.04 10.37 5.83
CA GLY A 128 -16.53 10.77 4.51
C GLY A 128 -15.64 11.78 3.77
N TYR A 129 -14.35 11.85 4.12
CA TYR A 129 -13.36 12.72 3.49
C TYR A 129 -12.39 11.93 2.61
N SER A 130 -11.72 12.63 1.69
CA SER A 130 -10.66 12.06 0.85
C SER A 130 -9.42 11.73 1.70
N VAL A 131 -8.74 10.63 1.36
CA VAL A 131 -7.43 10.25 1.97
C VAL A 131 -6.32 11.25 1.64
N ASN A 132 -6.59 12.14 0.68
CA ASN A 132 -5.69 13.17 0.19
C ASN A 132 -6.17 14.59 0.55
N THR A 133 -7.06 14.74 1.53
CA THR A 133 -7.59 16.06 1.88
C THR A 133 -6.45 17.06 2.15
N THR A 134 -6.62 18.28 1.62
CA THR A 134 -5.77 19.43 1.90
C THR A 134 -6.47 20.43 2.83
N ASN A 135 -7.65 20.06 3.36
CA ASN A 135 -8.43 20.87 4.29
C ASN A 135 -8.00 20.58 5.74
N PRO A 136 -7.39 21.55 6.46
CA PRO A 136 -6.92 21.33 7.82
C PRO A 136 -8.04 20.96 8.81
N ALA A 137 -9.28 21.39 8.55
CA ALA A 137 -10.40 21.09 9.44
C ALA A 137 -10.86 19.62 9.31
N GLU A 138 -10.77 19.04 8.11
CA GLU A 138 -11.05 17.61 7.88
C GLU A 138 -9.98 16.75 8.54
N LEU A 139 -8.71 17.12 8.35
CA LEU A 139 -7.58 16.43 8.98
C LEU A 139 -7.63 16.50 10.51
N GLU A 140 -8.01 17.64 11.08
CA GLU A 140 -8.16 17.77 12.53
C GLU A 140 -9.28 16.86 13.08
N ARG A 141 -10.37 16.66 12.33
CA ARG A 141 -11.43 15.71 12.73
C ARG A 141 -10.93 14.27 12.69
N ALA A 142 -10.20 13.89 11.65
CA ALA A 142 -9.58 12.56 11.55
C ALA A 142 -8.58 12.34 12.70
N ARG A 143 -7.72 13.32 12.98
CA ARG A 143 -6.78 13.28 14.10
C ARG A 143 -7.46 13.06 15.44
N LYS A 144 -8.56 13.79 15.72
CA LYS A 144 -9.35 13.62 16.94
C LYS A 144 -10.02 12.25 17.01
N LEU A 145 -10.59 11.76 15.92
CA LEU A 145 -11.17 10.42 15.86
C LEU A 145 -10.13 9.37 16.27
N VAL A 146 -8.94 9.41 15.65
CA VAL A 146 -7.86 8.47 15.97
C VAL A 146 -7.47 8.60 17.45
N ASN A 147 -7.21 9.82 17.93
CA ASN A 147 -6.72 10.03 19.30
C ASN A 147 -7.74 9.70 20.39
N GLU A 148 -9.00 10.08 20.19
CA GLU A 148 -10.00 10.04 21.25
C GLU A 148 -10.83 8.74 21.23
N GLN A 149 -10.93 8.08 20.06
CA GLN A 149 -11.81 6.92 19.90
C GLN A 149 -11.07 5.64 19.53
N TRP A 150 -10.05 5.69 18.66
CA TRP A 150 -9.37 4.48 18.19
C TRP A 150 -8.15 4.13 19.04
N LYS A 151 -7.19 5.04 19.14
CA LYS A 151 -5.95 4.91 19.90
C LYS A 151 -6.14 4.38 21.32
N PRO A 152 -7.15 4.82 22.12
CA PRO A 152 -7.34 4.32 23.48
C PRO A 152 -7.67 2.82 23.59
N ASN A 153 -7.95 2.16 22.46
CA ASN A 153 -8.20 0.73 22.39
C ASN A 153 -7.03 -0.06 21.77
N LEU A 154 -6.00 0.62 21.25
CA LEU A 154 -4.85 -0.02 20.60
C LEU A 154 -3.79 -0.40 21.63
N VAL A 155 -3.10 -1.52 21.38
CA VAL A 155 -1.87 -1.87 22.10
C VAL A 155 -0.75 -0.90 21.72
N LYS A 156 -0.60 -0.64 20.41
CA LYS A 156 0.39 0.26 19.82
C LYS A 156 0.04 0.53 18.35
N PHE A 157 0.84 1.41 17.74
CA PHE A 157 1.04 1.44 16.29
C PHE A 157 2.28 0.57 15.96
N ASP A 158 2.22 -0.21 14.89
CA ASP A 158 3.28 -1.16 14.51
C ASP A 158 3.52 -1.19 13.00
N ALA A 159 4.76 -0.99 12.57
CA ALA A 159 5.17 -1.06 11.16
C ALA A 159 5.66 -2.45 10.73
N GLU A 160 6.12 -3.28 11.66
CA GLU A 160 6.93 -4.47 11.34
C GLU A 160 6.32 -5.77 11.84
N SER A 161 5.76 -5.78 13.06
CA SER A 161 5.37 -7.01 13.76
C SER A 161 3.87 -7.21 13.92
N PHE A 162 3.03 -6.38 13.27
CA PHE A 162 1.58 -6.45 13.38
C PHE A 162 1.05 -7.86 13.01
N ALA A 163 1.56 -8.46 11.94
CA ALA A 163 1.12 -9.77 11.48
C ALA A 163 1.51 -10.89 12.44
N LYS A 164 2.73 -10.87 12.96
CA LYS A 164 3.21 -11.84 13.95
C LYS A 164 2.43 -11.72 15.27
N GLY A 165 2.14 -10.49 15.72
CA GLY A 165 1.30 -10.24 16.90
C GLY A 165 -0.11 -10.79 16.70
N PHE A 166 -0.71 -10.56 15.52
CA PHE A 166 -2.01 -11.12 15.16
C PHE A 166 -2.01 -12.66 15.12
N ALA A 167 -1.03 -13.28 14.45
CA ALA A 167 -0.89 -14.73 14.35
C ALA A 167 -0.69 -15.42 15.71
N SER A 168 -0.02 -14.75 16.66
CA SER A 168 0.16 -15.24 18.03
C SER A 168 -1.10 -15.10 18.91
N GLY A 169 -2.12 -14.36 18.45
CA GLY A 169 -3.31 -14.02 19.21
C GLY A 169 -3.11 -12.88 20.20
N GLU A 170 -2.00 -12.15 20.15
CA GLU A 170 -1.79 -10.89 20.89
C GLU A 170 -2.85 -9.87 20.46
N TYR A 171 -3.05 -9.72 19.14
CA TYR A 171 -4.06 -8.86 18.54
C TYR A 171 -5.25 -9.67 18.02
N PHE A 172 -6.46 -9.23 18.36
CA PHE A 172 -7.71 -9.77 17.82
C PHE A 172 -8.14 -9.06 16.54
N VAL A 173 -7.74 -7.79 16.39
CA VAL A 173 -7.99 -6.97 15.22
C VAL A 173 -6.67 -6.32 14.82
N SER A 174 -6.30 -6.43 13.54
CA SER A 174 -5.09 -5.82 13.00
C SER A 174 -5.42 -5.04 11.73
N HIS A 175 -5.02 -3.77 11.69
CA HIS A 175 -4.81 -3.07 10.42
C HIS A 175 -3.56 -3.66 9.77
N GLY A 176 -3.61 -3.98 8.49
CA GLY A 176 -2.43 -4.47 7.77
C GLY A 176 -2.75 -4.96 6.38
N TYR A 177 -1.72 -5.45 5.70
CA TYR A 177 -1.85 -6.07 4.38
C TYR A 177 -2.20 -7.55 4.50
N ALA A 178 -3.06 -8.05 3.61
CA ALA A 178 -3.56 -9.42 3.66
C ALA A 178 -2.41 -10.43 3.59
N GLU A 179 -1.52 -10.27 2.62
CA GLU A 179 -0.37 -11.14 2.37
C GLU A 179 0.55 -11.24 3.59
N ALA A 180 0.76 -10.14 4.32
CA ALA A 180 1.57 -10.16 5.54
C ALA A 180 0.88 -10.95 6.66
N ILE A 181 -0.42 -10.75 6.83
CA ILE A 181 -1.22 -11.47 7.85
C ILE A 181 -1.23 -12.98 7.56
N PHE A 182 -1.52 -13.36 6.33
CA PHE A 182 -1.66 -14.77 5.96
C PHE A 182 -0.31 -15.50 5.84
N GLU A 183 0.80 -14.81 5.54
CA GLU A 183 2.15 -15.39 5.55
C GLU A 183 2.55 -15.90 6.96
N GLU A 184 2.13 -15.20 8.01
CA GLU A 184 2.44 -15.56 9.41
C GLU A 184 1.51 -16.66 9.97
N ILE A 185 0.48 -17.07 9.23
CA ILE A 185 -0.54 -18.02 9.68
C ILE A 185 -0.51 -19.29 8.82
N PRO A 186 -0.39 -20.49 9.41
CA PRO A 186 -0.49 -21.74 8.66
C PRO A 186 -1.82 -21.85 7.90
N GLU A 187 -1.78 -22.35 6.66
CA GLU A 187 -2.92 -22.42 5.75
C GLU A 187 -4.15 -23.11 6.38
N GLU A 188 -3.93 -24.16 7.18
CA GLU A 188 -5.01 -24.89 7.87
C GLU A 188 -5.77 -24.03 8.91
N LYS A 189 -5.24 -22.86 9.27
CA LYS A 189 -5.85 -21.89 10.19
C LYS A 189 -6.37 -20.64 9.48
N TRP A 190 -6.27 -20.52 8.17
CA TRP A 190 -6.75 -19.33 7.46
C TRP A 190 -8.25 -19.09 7.66
N ALA A 191 -9.04 -20.14 7.88
CA ALA A 191 -10.45 -20.02 8.23
C ALA A 191 -10.73 -19.31 9.57
N GLU A 192 -9.71 -19.14 10.43
CA GLU A 192 -9.80 -18.39 11.68
C GLU A 192 -9.57 -16.87 11.50
N VAL A 193 -9.30 -16.43 10.26
CA VAL A 193 -9.03 -15.04 9.89
C VAL A 193 -10.14 -14.53 8.98
N ASP A 194 -10.83 -13.48 9.41
CA ASP A 194 -11.67 -12.66 8.53
C ASP A 194 -10.89 -11.43 8.12
N PHE A 195 -10.29 -11.48 6.93
CA PHE A 195 -9.70 -10.29 6.30
C PHE A 195 -10.75 -9.60 5.45
N PHE A 196 -10.89 -8.29 5.62
CA PHE A 196 -11.77 -7.50 4.79
C PHE A 196 -11.22 -6.10 4.52
N LEU A 197 -11.65 -5.58 3.37
CA LEU A 197 -11.56 -4.19 3.00
C LEU A 197 -12.88 -3.51 3.36
N PRO A 198 -12.92 -2.52 4.27
CA PRO A 198 -14.15 -1.75 4.55
C PRO A 198 -14.80 -1.21 3.28
N GLU A 199 -16.13 -1.38 3.15
CA GLU A 199 -16.90 -0.96 1.96
C GLU A 199 -16.93 0.58 1.80
N GLU A 200 -16.79 1.30 2.91
CA GLU A 200 -16.67 2.76 2.95
C GLU A 200 -15.42 3.28 2.21
N GLY A 201 -14.45 2.40 1.92
CA GLY A 201 -13.22 2.71 1.19
C GLY A 201 -12.00 2.68 2.10
N GLY A 202 -10.90 3.25 1.62
CA GLY A 202 -9.66 3.33 2.37
C GLY A 202 -8.49 3.82 1.51
N PRO A 203 -7.30 3.94 2.11
CA PRO A 203 -6.07 4.22 1.39
C PRO A 203 -5.69 3.07 0.46
N LEU A 204 -5.42 3.39 -0.79
CA LEU A 204 -4.90 2.51 -1.82
C LEU A 204 -3.45 2.88 -2.12
N TYR A 205 -2.63 1.88 -2.40
CA TYR A 205 -1.26 2.07 -2.85
C TYR A 205 -1.11 1.52 -4.27
N LEU A 206 -0.19 2.14 -5.00
CA LEU A 206 0.25 1.71 -6.32
C LEU A 206 1.76 1.83 -6.31
N ASP A 207 2.45 0.70 -6.32
CA ASP A 207 3.88 0.65 -6.56
C ASP A 207 4.12 0.55 -8.05
N SER A 208 5.22 1.12 -8.51
CA SER A 208 5.55 1.20 -9.93
C SER A 208 6.99 0.84 -10.20
N LEU A 209 7.23 0.17 -11.32
CA LEU A 209 8.56 -0.06 -11.87
C LEU A 209 9.07 1.25 -12.51
N CYS A 210 10.19 1.75 -12.02
CA CYS A 210 10.85 2.94 -12.57
C CYS A 210 12.32 2.66 -12.87
N ILE A 211 12.87 3.38 -13.85
CA ILE A 211 14.31 3.37 -14.15
C ILE A 211 14.91 4.66 -13.58
N PRO A 212 15.79 4.59 -12.57
CA PRO A 212 16.40 5.80 -12.01
C PRO A 212 17.37 6.41 -13.02
N LYS A 213 17.53 7.72 -12.96
CA LYS A 213 18.46 8.47 -13.80
C LYS A 213 19.89 7.97 -13.62
N GLY A 214 20.59 7.75 -14.73
CA GLY A 214 21.95 7.21 -14.70
C GLY A 214 22.01 5.70 -14.40
N ALA A 215 20.90 4.96 -14.62
CA ALA A 215 20.91 3.50 -14.62
C ALA A 215 21.95 2.96 -15.62
N PRO A 216 22.88 2.08 -15.20
CA PRO A 216 23.97 1.61 -16.05
C PRO A 216 23.50 0.70 -17.21
N HIS A 217 22.34 0.04 -17.08
CA HIS A 217 21.82 -0.91 -18.07
C HIS A 217 20.36 -0.63 -18.46
N TYR A 218 20.09 0.56 -19.00
CA TYR A 218 18.75 1.00 -19.43
C TYR A 218 17.97 -0.05 -20.27
N GLU A 219 18.62 -0.66 -21.26
CA GLU A 219 17.97 -1.66 -22.13
C GLU A 219 17.57 -2.93 -21.39
N LEU A 220 18.39 -3.38 -20.42
CA LEU A 220 18.06 -4.54 -19.59
C LEU A 220 16.96 -4.21 -18.58
N ALA A 221 16.92 -2.98 -18.08
CA ALA A 221 15.85 -2.50 -17.21
C ALA A 221 14.49 -2.54 -17.93
N LEU A 222 14.42 -2.03 -19.16
CA LEU A 222 13.19 -2.13 -19.98
C LEU A 222 12.79 -3.58 -20.25
N ALA A 223 13.74 -4.45 -20.59
CA ALA A 223 13.48 -5.87 -20.79
C ALA A 223 12.99 -6.58 -19.53
N PHE A 224 13.49 -6.18 -18.35
CA PHE A 224 13.02 -6.69 -17.07
C PHE A 224 11.58 -6.24 -16.76
N ILE A 225 11.24 -4.97 -17.02
CA ILE A 225 9.87 -4.46 -16.88
C ILE A 225 8.92 -5.22 -17.81
N ASP A 226 9.30 -5.44 -19.07
CA ASP A 226 8.51 -6.23 -20.01
C ASP A 226 8.35 -7.69 -19.54
N PHE A 227 9.42 -8.28 -19.01
CA PHE A 227 9.41 -9.63 -18.46
C PHE A 227 8.42 -9.75 -17.29
N ILE A 228 8.39 -8.81 -16.35
CA ILE A 228 7.47 -8.83 -15.21
C ILE A 228 6.01 -8.88 -15.70
N HIS A 229 5.66 -8.11 -16.72
CA HIS A 229 4.28 -8.05 -17.23
C HIS A 229 3.91 -9.16 -18.22
N ARG A 230 4.79 -10.13 -18.47
CA ARG A 230 4.38 -11.36 -19.18
C ARG A 230 3.33 -12.08 -18.32
N PRO A 231 2.12 -12.41 -18.82
CA PRO A 231 1.03 -12.89 -17.97
C PRO A 231 1.35 -14.09 -17.06
N ASP A 232 2.14 -15.05 -17.54
CA ASP A 232 2.59 -16.22 -16.76
C ASP A 232 3.64 -15.89 -15.69
N ASN A 233 4.47 -14.86 -15.91
CA ASN A 233 5.37 -14.35 -14.88
C ASN A 233 4.61 -13.56 -13.83
N TYR A 234 3.71 -12.69 -14.27
CA TYR A 234 2.91 -11.86 -13.38
C TYR A 234 1.98 -12.72 -12.53
N ALA A 235 1.43 -13.81 -13.06
CA ALA A 235 0.65 -14.77 -12.28
C ALA A 235 1.43 -15.40 -11.12
N GLN A 236 2.73 -15.67 -11.29
CA GLN A 236 3.56 -16.19 -10.19
C GLN A 236 3.75 -15.15 -9.07
N LEU A 237 3.89 -13.88 -9.44
CA LEU A 237 3.90 -12.78 -8.46
C LEU A 237 2.57 -12.74 -7.69
N LEU A 238 1.44 -12.77 -8.41
CA LEU A 238 0.12 -12.73 -7.80
C LEU A 238 -0.12 -13.94 -6.90
N ASP A 239 0.28 -15.13 -7.34
CA ASP A 239 0.11 -16.36 -6.56
C ASP A 239 0.97 -16.39 -5.30
N ARG A 240 2.18 -15.83 -5.33
CA ARG A 240 3.06 -15.78 -4.15
C ARG A 240 2.41 -15.05 -2.97
N PHE A 241 1.58 -14.06 -3.25
CA PHE A 241 0.98 -13.16 -2.25
C PHE A 241 -0.55 -13.25 -2.22
N HIS A 242 -1.16 -14.14 -3.01
CA HIS A 242 -2.61 -14.22 -3.21
C HIS A 242 -3.23 -12.85 -3.54
N PHE A 243 -2.57 -12.11 -4.41
CA PHE A 243 -3.04 -10.82 -4.89
C PHE A 243 -4.10 -10.99 -5.99
N PRO A 244 -5.15 -10.15 -6.05
CA PRO A 244 -5.95 -10.04 -7.26
C PRO A 244 -5.14 -9.45 -8.42
N ALA A 245 -5.52 -9.74 -9.66
CA ALA A 245 -4.89 -9.20 -10.86
C ALA A 245 -5.29 -7.75 -11.15
N SER A 246 -5.02 -6.84 -10.21
CA SER A 246 -5.41 -5.42 -10.27
C SER A 246 -4.73 -4.66 -11.41
N VAL A 247 -3.50 -5.02 -11.77
CA VAL A 247 -2.69 -4.36 -12.79
C VAL A 247 -2.65 -5.12 -14.12
N ASN A 248 -2.66 -6.46 -14.11
CA ASN A 248 -2.57 -7.26 -15.33
C ASN A 248 -3.59 -8.41 -15.29
N ILE A 249 -4.79 -8.15 -15.80
CA ILE A 249 -5.92 -9.10 -15.78
C ILE A 249 -5.63 -10.38 -16.57
N GLU A 250 -4.77 -10.33 -17.59
CA GLU A 250 -4.40 -11.50 -18.38
C GLU A 250 -3.61 -12.53 -17.56
N ALA A 251 -3.02 -12.13 -16.43
CA ALA A 251 -2.36 -13.05 -15.52
C ALA A 251 -3.35 -14.05 -14.88
N ASP A 252 -4.63 -13.71 -14.72
CA ASP A 252 -5.61 -14.56 -14.04
C ASP A 252 -5.76 -15.94 -14.71
N GLN A 253 -5.56 -16.05 -16.03
CA GLN A 253 -5.63 -17.33 -16.74
C GLN A 253 -4.51 -18.32 -16.37
N TYR A 254 -3.42 -17.84 -15.75
CA TYR A 254 -2.26 -18.64 -15.35
C TYR A 254 -2.17 -18.86 -13.83
N ARG A 255 -3.08 -18.25 -13.05
CA ARG A 255 -3.04 -18.33 -11.60
C ARG A 255 -3.52 -19.67 -11.07
N THR A 256 -2.98 -20.03 -9.92
CA THR A 256 -3.27 -21.27 -9.19
C THR A 256 -3.85 -21.01 -7.80
N THR A 257 -3.79 -19.77 -7.32
CA THR A 257 -4.30 -19.36 -6.01
C THR A 257 -5.55 -18.51 -6.11
N ILE A 258 -6.36 -18.51 -5.05
CA ILE A 258 -7.49 -17.60 -4.88
C ILE A 258 -6.99 -16.32 -4.17
N PRO A 259 -7.32 -15.12 -4.67
CA PRO A 259 -7.00 -13.87 -3.99
C PRO A 259 -7.56 -13.76 -2.57
N PHE A 260 -6.87 -13.04 -1.68
CA PHE A 260 -7.42 -12.70 -0.36
C PHE A 260 -8.52 -11.63 -0.41
N TYR A 261 -8.57 -10.84 -1.48
CA TYR A 261 -9.62 -9.86 -1.79
C TYR A 261 -9.71 -9.67 -3.31
N THR A 262 -10.79 -9.06 -3.81
CA THR A 262 -11.01 -8.86 -5.24
C THR A 262 -10.72 -7.42 -5.68
N VAL A 263 -10.53 -7.21 -6.99
CA VAL A 263 -10.31 -5.86 -7.55
C VAL A 263 -11.52 -4.96 -7.33
N GLU A 264 -12.74 -5.51 -7.38
CA GLU A 264 -13.98 -4.77 -7.19
C GLU A 264 -14.09 -4.15 -5.79
N GLN A 265 -13.52 -4.80 -4.77
CA GLN A 265 -13.48 -4.27 -3.41
C GLN A 265 -12.63 -2.99 -3.30
N LEU A 266 -11.77 -2.70 -4.28
CA LEU A 266 -10.95 -1.49 -4.34
C LEU A 266 -11.66 -0.31 -5.02
N ALA A 267 -12.91 -0.47 -5.48
CA ALA A 267 -13.61 0.57 -6.24
C ALA A 267 -13.76 1.90 -5.47
N ASN A 268 -14.06 1.81 -4.16
CA ASN A 268 -14.21 2.97 -3.27
C ASN A 268 -12.89 3.40 -2.61
N TYR A 269 -11.78 2.76 -2.95
CA TYR A 269 -10.48 3.10 -2.38
C TYR A 269 -9.80 4.20 -3.21
N GLU A 270 -9.10 5.08 -2.49
CA GLU A 270 -8.46 6.27 -3.04
C GLU A 270 -6.93 6.12 -2.96
N LEU A 271 -6.25 6.34 -4.09
CA LEU A 271 -4.79 6.26 -4.13
C LEU A 271 -4.18 7.33 -3.20
N LYS A 272 -3.19 6.95 -2.39
CA LYS A 272 -2.37 7.91 -1.66
C LYS A 272 -1.53 8.72 -2.64
N GLU A 273 -1.87 10.00 -2.80
CA GLU A 273 -1.17 10.93 -3.69
C GLU A 273 -0.04 11.70 -2.98
N ASP A 274 0.86 12.29 -3.79
CA ASP A 274 1.86 13.25 -3.33
C ASP A 274 1.20 14.57 -2.91
N LEU A 275 1.15 14.81 -1.60
CA LEU A 275 0.55 16.01 -1.01
C LEU A 275 1.45 17.25 -1.07
N GLY A 276 2.70 17.12 -1.51
CA GLY A 276 3.69 18.19 -1.53
C GLY A 276 3.81 18.89 -0.17
N ALA A 277 3.70 20.22 -0.16
CA ALA A 277 3.79 21.02 1.08
C ALA A 277 2.68 20.71 2.10
N ASN A 278 1.55 20.11 1.68
CA ASN A 278 0.47 19.74 2.58
C ASN A 278 0.78 18.47 3.40
N LEU A 279 1.82 17.70 3.06
CA LEU A 279 2.23 16.55 3.87
C LEU A 279 2.61 16.98 5.30
N GLU A 280 3.11 18.19 5.47
CA GLU A 280 3.53 18.73 6.77
C GLU A 280 2.39 18.79 7.80
N MET A 281 1.14 19.03 7.37
CA MET A 281 0.01 19.00 8.32
C MET A 281 -0.33 17.57 8.75
N TYR A 282 -0.13 16.56 7.90
CA TYR A 282 -0.26 15.16 8.27
C TYR A 282 0.82 14.75 9.26
N ASN A 283 2.08 15.16 9.03
CA ASN A 283 3.19 14.92 9.96
C ASN A 283 2.87 15.48 11.36
N LYS A 284 2.44 16.74 11.44
CA LYS A 284 2.05 17.37 12.73
C LYS A 284 0.87 16.66 13.40
N ALA A 285 -0.14 16.27 12.62
CA ALA A 285 -1.27 15.53 13.16
C ALA A 285 -0.80 14.19 13.75
N TRP A 286 0.05 13.47 13.02
CA TRP A 286 0.62 12.19 13.42
C TRP A 286 1.51 12.29 14.65
N GLU A 287 2.35 13.31 14.78
CA GLU A 287 3.18 13.51 15.96
C GLU A 287 2.34 13.51 17.25
N THR A 288 1.17 14.17 17.22
CA THR A 288 0.26 14.17 18.37
C THR A 288 -0.42 12.82 18.59
N ILE A 289 -0.62 12.03 17.54
CA ILE A 289 -1.19 10.68 17.67
C ILE A 289 -0.17 9.72 18.24
N ARG A 290 1.06 9.77 17.72
CA ARG A 290 2.06 8.75 17.93
C ARG A 290 2.88 8.92 19.21
N TYR A 291 3.07 10.16 19.65
CA TYR A 291 4.05 10.49 20.70
C TYR A 291 3.47 11.25 21.91
N VAL A 292 2.16 11.53 21.93
CA VAL A 292 1.49 12.20 23.06
C VAL A 292 0.46 11.25 23.65
N ASP A 293 0.52 10.99 24.96
CA ASP A 293 -0.41 10.08 25.65
C ASP A 293 -1.86 10.58 25.70
#